data_AF-A0A0R1NU18-F1
#
_entry.id   AF-A0A0R1NU18-F1
#
_cell.length_a   1.000
_cell.length_b   1.000
_cell.length_c   1.000
_cell.angle_alpha   90.00
_cell.angle_beta   90.00
_cell.angle_gamma   90.00
#
_symmetry.space_group_name_H-M   'P 1'
#
loop_
_entity.id
_entity.type
_entity.pdbx_description
1 polymer ?
#
loop_
_entity_poly.entity_id
_entity_poly.type
_entity_poly.pdbx_seq_one_letter_code
_entity_poly.pdbx_strand_id
1 'polypeptide(L)'
;MKKLLFTSAILLTGLMITGCAPVKHEITHNETSSKTEKHSSSHKKQYQIATPKIDLHKKYKGFKLTTVPSQYRGTWYRADPYSKKATKLVITTHTFNGYVTYQKTDPNLKLDHNSEKQNKEYAGNAVMISTDNGVLKERGFLDTVDMVYKLGQFKGQSCLFMSYGTNHNTVNGVAFKDKKVALKYRKYDFSKIKQ
;
A
#
# COMPACT_ATOMS: atom_id res chain seq x y z
N MET A 1 -47.25 -46.57 -0.98
CA MET A 1 -46.97 -45.35 -0.18
C MET A 1 -46.07 -44.43 -0.98
N LYS A 2 -46.46 -43.15 -1.06
CA LYS A 2 -46.07 -42.14 -2.05
C LYS A 2 -44.58 -41.78 -1.99
N LYS A 3 -43.89 -41.75 -3.13
CA LYS A 3 -42.61 -41.04 -3.30
C LYS A 3 -42.85 -39.90 -4.28
N LEU A 4 -42.65 -38.68 -3.78
CA LEU A 4 -42.89 -37.42 -4.50
C LEU A 4 -41.73 -37.20 -5.48
N LEU A 5 -42.04 -37.16 -6.78
CA LEU A 5 -41.14 -36.72 -7.83
C LEU A 5 -41.22 -35.19 -7.90
N PHE A 6 -40.13 -34.49 -7.61
CA PHE A 6 -40.01 -33.05 -7.88
C PHE A 6 -39.41 -32.86 -9.27
N THR A 7 -40.26 -32.41 -10.20
CA THR A 7 -39.90 -32.00 -11.54
C THR A 7 -39.34 -30.58 -11.56
N SER A 8 -38.30 -30.39 -12.38
CA SER A 8 -37.61 -29.14 -12.66
C SER A 8 -38.52 -28.03 -13.16
N ALA A 9 -38.31 -26.81 -12.65
CA ALA A 9 -38.68 -25.57 -13.32
C ALA A 9 -37.41 -24.75 -13.55
N ILE A 10 -36.92 -24.80 -14.77
CA ILE A 10 -35.91 -23.89 -15.32
C ILE A 10 -36.64 -22.57 -15.60
N LEU A 11 -36.23 -21.47 -14.97
CA LEU A 11 -36.56 -20.14 -15.45
C LEU A 11 -35.28 -19.34 -15.67
N LEU A 12 -34.99 -19.13 -16.95
CA LEU A 12 -33.90 -18.34 -17.49
C LEU A 12 -34.45 -16.94 -17.79
N THR A 13 -33.98 -15.92 -17.06
CA THR A 13 -33.98 -14.51 -17.48
C THR A 13 -32.69 -13.93 -16.90
N GLY A 14 -31.79 -13.25 -17.60
CA GLY A 14 -31.91 -12.35 -18.74
C GLY A 14 -31.10 -11.12 -18.35
N LEU A 15 -29.92 -10.94 -18.95
CA LEU A 15 -28.89 -9.95 -18.63
C LEU A 15 -29.40 -8.53 -18.41
N MET A 16 -28.81 -7.80 -17.45
CA MET A 16 -28.29 -6.46 -17.69
C MET A 16 -27.04 -6.20 -16.84
N ILE A 17 -25.95 -5.85 -17.53
CA ILE A 17 -24.70 -5.33 -17.01
C ILE A 17 -24.93 -3.83 -16.77
N THR A 18 -24.74 -3.35 -15.55
CA THR A 18 -24.55 -1.92 -15.29
C THR A 18 -23.23 -1.71 -14.57
N GLY A 19 -22.34 -1.02 -15.27
CA GLY A 19 -20.98 -0.71 -14.82
C GLY A 19 -20.97 0.26 -13.65
N CYS A 20 -19.87 0.18 -12.89
CA CYS A 20 -19.50 1.14 -11.86
C CYS A 20 -19.43 2.57 -12.45
N ALA A 21 -20.14 3.51 -11.83
CA ALA A 21 -19.78 4.93 -11.89
C ALA A 21 -19.20 5.35 -10.53
N PRO A 22 -18.10 6.12 -10.50
CA PRO A 22 -17.45 6.52 -9.26
C PRO A 22 -18.29 7.53 -8.49
N VAL A 23 -18.36 7.35 -7.17
CA VAL A 23 -18.83 8.37 -6.22
C VAL A 23 -17.91 9.58 -6.36
N LYS A 24 -18.39 10.62 -7.04
CA LYS A 24 -17.78 11.95 -7.01
C LYS A 24 -18.16 12.59 -5.68
N HIS A 25 -17.16 12.89 -4.86
CA HIS A 25 -17.29 13.94 -3.86
C HIS A 25 -17.49 15.26 -4.63
N GLU A 26 -18.70 15.81 -4.58
CA GLU A 26 -18.95 17.18 -5.00
C GLU A 26 -18.28 18.12 -4.01
N ILE A 27 -17.24 18.82 -4.48
CA ILE A 27 -16.81 20.09 -3.92
C ILE A 27 -17.71 21.13 -4.57
N THR A 28 -18.55 21.77 -3.78
CA THR A 28 -19.41 22.88 -4.19
C THR A 28 -18.56 24.02 -4.74
N HIS A 29 -18.65 24.27 -6.05
CA HIS A 29 -18.28 25.53 -6.65
C HIS A 29 -19.48 26.05 -7.44
N ASN A 30 -20.08 27.13 -6.94
CA ASN A 30 -20.97 27.99 -7.69
C ASN A 30 -20.19 28.53 -8.90
N GLU A 31 -20.64 28.25 -10.11
CA GLU A 31 -20.27 29.06 -11.27
C GLU A 31 -21.50 29.45 -12.07
N THR A 32 -21.81 30.73 -11.93
CA THR A 32 -22.61 31.52 -12.87
C THR A 32 -21.86 31.63 -14.20
N SER A 33 -22.62 31.45 -15.27
CA SER A 33 -22.31 31.64 -16.70
C SER A 33 -21.21 32.67 -17.04
N SER A 34 -20.28 32.34 -17.95
CA SER A 34 -20.29 32.85 -19.34
C SER A 34 -18.93 32.75 -20.08
N LYS A 35 -19.04 32.47 -21.38
CA LYS A 35 -18.21 32.87 -22.53
C LYS A 35 -16.71 32.52 -22.61
N THR A 36 -16.41 31.86 -23.73
CA THR A 36 -15.13 31.60 -24.38
C THR A 36 -14.29 32.87 -24.55
N GLU A 37 -12.99 32.83 -24.23
CA GLU A 37 -11.90 33.34 -25.10
C GLU A 37 -10.48 33.02 -24.60
N LYS A 38 -9.66 32.56 -25.56
CA LYS A 38 -8.21 32.70 -25.80
C LYS A 38 -7.17 32.30 -24.72
N HIS A 39 -6.34 31.35 -25.16
CA HIS A 39 -5.06 30.91 -24.60
C HIS A 39 -4.18 32.06 -24.06
N SER A 40 -3.80 31.94 -22.79
CA SER A 40 -2.57 32.53 -22.26
C SER A 40 -1.77 31.42 -21.59
N SER A 41 -0.54 31.21 -22.06
CA SER A 41 0.42 30.26 -21.54
C SER A 41 0.89 30.69 -20.15
N SER A 42 0.12 30.34 -19.12
CA SER A 42 0.59 30.49 -17.74
C SER A 42 1.49 29.31 -17.39
N HIS A 43 2.74 29.62 -17.03
CA HIS A 43 3.63 28.67 -16.39
C HIS A 43 2.91 28.05 -15.20
N LYS A 44 2.57 26.76 -15.30
CA LYS A 44 2.06 25.98 -14.16
C LYS A 44 3.13 26.06 -13.08
N LYS A 45 2.88 26.87 -12.04
CA LYS A 45 3.60 26.77 -10.77
C LYS A 45 3.42 25.33 -10.31
N GLN A 46 4.46 24.55 -10.48
CA GLN A 46 4.54 23.20 -9.98
C GLN A 46 4.51 23.36 -8.47
N TYR A 47 3.34 23.14 -7.86
CA TYR A 47 3.22 23.02 -6.41
C TYR A 47 4.15 21.90 -5.99
N GLN A 48 5.36 22.26 -5.56
CA GLN A 48 6.21 21.36 -4.82
C GLN A 48 5.45 21.09 -3.52
N ILE A 49 4.75 19.97 -3.46
CA ILE A 49 4.25 19.44 -2.19
C ILE A 49 5.51 19.21 -1.37
N ALA A 50 5.83 20.17 -0.51
CA ALA A 50 6.95 20.07 0.41
C ALA A 50 6.71 18.78 1.21
N THR A 51 7.62 17.82 1.08
CA THR A 51 7.52 16.58 1.84
C THR A 51 7.52 16.99 3.32
N PRO A 52 6.48 16.64 4.10
CA PRO A 52 6.40 17.07 5.49
C PRO A 52 7.69 16.66 6.20
N LYS A 53 8.31 17.59 6.91
CA LYS A 53 9.56 17.33 7.64
C LYS A 53 9.32 16.16 8.60
N ILE A 54 10.14 15.12 8.46
CA ILE A 54 10.06 13.92 9.29
C ILE A 54 10.47 14.31 10.72
N ASP A 55 9.57 14.08 11.69
CA ASP A 55 9.83 14.31 13.11
C ASP A 55 10.11 12.99 13.82
N LEU A 56 11.39 12.77 14.15
CA LEU A 56 11.86 11.60 14.90
C LEU A 56 11.63 11.72 16.42
N HIS A 57 11.21 12.89 16.90
CA HIS A 57 11.00 13.15 18.33
C HIS A 57 9.54 12.99 18.76
N LYS A 58 8.61 12.87 17.80
CA LYS A 58 7.21 12.58 18.08
C LYS A 58 7.09 11.28 18.87
N LYS A 59 6.35 11.32 19.97
CA LYS A 59 6.08 10.15 20.81
C LYS A 59 4.68 9.64 20.56
N TYR A 60 4.53 8.33 20.56
CA TYR A 60 3.25 7.67 20.45
C TYR A 60 3.10 6.71 21.63
N LYS A 61 1.96 6.77 22.31
CA LYS A 61 1.71 5.94 23.49
C LYS A 61 1.77 4.45 23.12
N GLY A 62 2.53 3.67 23.89
CA GLY A 62 2.70 2.24 23.65
C GLY A 62 3.60 1.88 22.46
N PHE A 63 4.34 2.85 21.91
CA PHE A 63 5.31 2.65 20.84
C PHE A 63 6.64 3.33 21.15
N LYS A 64 7.75 2.79 20.61
CA LYS A 64 9.08 3.43 20.63
C LYS A 64 9.62 3.58 19.22
N LEU A 65 10.35 4.68 18.97
CA LEU A 65 11.13 4.82 17.74
C LEU A 65 12.03 3.59 17.58
N THR A 66 12.07 3.01 16.39
CA THR A 66 12.85 1.81 16.14
C THR A 66 13.74 1.95 14.92
N THR A 67 14.64 0.99 14.77
CA THR A 67 15.59 0.91 13.68
C THR A 67 15.21 -0.23 12.73
N VAL A 68 15.12 0.05 11.44
CA VAL A 68 14.95 -0.99 10.42
C VAL A 68 16.24 -1.81 10.32
N PRO A 69 16.22 -3.15 10.25
CA PRO A 69 17.45 -3.93 10.09
C PRO A 69 18.21 -3.58 8.80
N SER A 70 19.54 -3.54 8.86
CA SER A 70 20.40 -3.03 7.79
C SER A 70 20.20 -3.74 6.45
N GLN A 71 19.92 -5.05 6.47
CA GLN A 71 19.71 -5.86 5.27
C GLN A 71 18.50 -5.43 4.43
N TYR A 72 17.50 -4.75 5.02
CA TYR A 72 16.34 -4.21 4.28
C TYR A 72 16.57 -2.78 3.78
N ARG A 73 17.59 -2.07 4.28
CA ARG A 73 17.81 -0.65 3.98
C ARG A 73 18.25 -0.41 2.53
N GLY A 74 18.13 0.84 2.10
CA GLY A 74 18.48 1.35 0.78
C GLY A 74 17.26 1.65 -0.07
N THR A 75 17.52 1.94 -1.35
CA THR A 75 16.46 2.18 -2.34
C THR A 75 16.12 0.88 -3.05
N TRP A 76 14.83 0.59 -3.12
CA TRP A 76 14.24 -0.49 -3.89
C TRP A 76 13.27 0.08 -4.93
N TYR A 77 13.03 -0.66 -5.99
CA TYR A 77 12.18 -0.26 -7.11
C TYR A 77 11.17 -1.35 -7.39
N ARG A 78 9.89 -0.98 -7.39
CA ARG A 78 8.81 -1.81 -7.89
C ARG A 78 8.20 -1.16 -9.12
N ALA A 79 7.56 -1.93 -9.98
CA ALA A 79 6.87 -1.39 -11.14
C ALA A 79 5.56 -2.12 -11.36
N ASP A 80 4.50 -1.34 -11.59
CA ASP A 80 3.19 -1.89 -11.90
C ASP A 80 3.17 -2.42 -13.37
N PRO A 81 2.37 -3.46 -13.68
CA PRO A 81 2.41 -4.13 -14.98
C PRO A 81 2.24 -3.20 -16.20
N TYR A 82 1.44 -2.15 -16.04
CA TYR A 82 1.11 -1.19 -17.09
C TYR A 82 1.91 0.12 -17.00
N SER A 83 2.70 0.30 -15.94
CA SER A 83 3.50 1.51 -15.76
C SER A 83 4.79 1.48 -16.57
N LYS A 84 5.15 2.61 -17.17
CA LYS A 84 6.49 2.84 -17.76
C LYS A 84 7.50 3.36 -16.72
N LYS A 85 7.05 3.62 -15.49
CA LYS A 85 7.85 4.16 -14.40
C LYS A 85 7.92 3.15 -13.26
N ALA A 86 9.08 3.05 -12.63
CA ALA A 86 9.23 2.33 -11.38
C ALA A 86 9.01 3.29 -10.21
N THR A 87 8.33 2.80 -9.18
CA THR A 87 8.10 3.46 -7.91
C THR A 87 9.24 3.10 -6.95
N LYS A 88 9.80 4.11 -6.29
CA LYS A 88 10.82 3.91 -5.26
C LYS A 88 10.17 3.47 -3.95
N LEU A 89 10.83 2.55 -3.27
CA LEU A 89 10.65 2.24 -1.87
C LEU A 89 11.99 2.54 -1.19
N VAL A 90 12.04 3.59 -0.38
CA VAL A 90 13.26 4.01 0.31
C VAL A 90 13.19 3.61 1.77
N ILE A 91 14.11 2.77 2.20
CA ILE A 91 14.18 2.26 3.57
C ILE A 91 15.48 2.77 4.20
N THR A 92 15.38 3.56 5.26
CA THR A 92 16.54 4.10 5.99
C THR A 92 16.66 3.45 7.37
N THR A 93 17.52 3.98 8.23
CA THR A 93 17.62 3.53 9.62
C THR A 93 16.30 3.70 10.38
N HIS A 94 15.62 4.84 10.22
CA HIS A 94 14.41 5.19 11.01
C HIS A 94 13.18 5.48 10.16
N THR A 95 13.25 5.26 8.86
CA THR A 95 12.13 5.54 7.97
C THR A 95 11.88 4.41 6.99
N PHE A 96 10.61 4.20 6.69
CA PHE A 96 10.12 3.27 5.69
C PHE A 96 9.23 4.04 4.72
N ASN A 97 9.72 4.22 3.49
CA ASN A 97 9.07 5.02 2.46
C ASN A 97 8.67 6.45 2.90
N GLY A 98 9.49 7.09 3.73
CA GLY A 98 9.23 8.43 4.26
C GLY A 98 8.42 8.47 5.56
N TYR A 99 7.90 7.34 6.04
CA TYR A 99 7.23 7.23 7.34
C TYR A 99 8.22 6.84 8.43
N VAL A 100 8.13 7.45 9.61
CA VAL A 100 8.98 7.11 10.77
C VAL A 100 8.60 5.73 11.30
N THR A 101 9.60 4.90 11.57
CA THR A 101 9.37 3.53 12.03
C THR A 101 9.32 3.42 13.54
N TYR A 102 8.27 2.79 14.05
CA TYR A 102 8.09 2.50 15.48
C TYR A 102 7.92 1.00 15.73
N GLN A 103 8.25 0.56 16.94
CA GLN A 103 7.94 -0.78 17.43
C GLN A 103 6.92 -0.67 18.56
N LYS A 104 5.88 -1.52 18.54
CA LYS A 104 4.93 -1.65 19.65
C LYS A 104 5.67 -2.15 20.90
N THR A 105 5.51 -1.46 22.02
CA THR A 105 6.14 -1.82 23.29
C THR A 105 5.13 -2.24 24.35
N ASP A 106 3.88 -1.78 24.24
CA ASP A 106 2.79 -2.19 25.14
C ASP A 106 2.06 -3.40 24.53
N PRO A 107 2.21 -4.62 25.09
CA PRO A 107 1.51 -5.79 24.58
C PRO A 107 -0.01 -5.66 24.73
N ASN A 108 -0.48 -4.92 25.74
CA ASN A 108 -1.90 -4.78 26.08
C ASN A 108 -2.60 -3.67 25.28
N LEU A 109 -1.85 -2.83 24.55
CA LEU A 109 -2.43 -1.81 23.70
C LEU A 109 -3.28 -2.45 22.59
N LYS A 110 -4.59 -2.21 22.64
CA LYS A 110 -5.54 -2.59 21.58
C LYS A 110 -5.66 -1.44 20.59
N LEU A 111 -5.42 -1.75 19.32
CA LEU A 111 -5.53 -0.79 18.21
C LEU A 111 -6.87 -1.04 17.52
N ASP A 112 -7.66 0.02 17.41
CA ASP A 112 -8.99 -0.02 16.80
C ASP A 112 -9.06 1.01 15.67
N HIS A 113 -9.14 0.52 14.45
CA HIS A 113 -9.22 1.34 13.23
C HIS A 113 -10.47 2.22 13.19
N ASN A 114 -11.54 1.82 13.88
CA ASN A 114 -12.79 2.57 13.94
C ASN A 114 -12.80 3.63 15.06
N SER A 115 -11.77 3.67 15.91
CA SER A 115 -11.73 4.62 17.02
C SER A 115 -11.28 6.00 16.55
N GLU A 116 -12.18 6.97 16.53
CA GLU A 116 -11.84 8.37 16.23
C GLU A 116 -10.74 8.93 17.14
N LYS A 117 -10.78 8.55 18.43
CA LYS A 117 -9.77 8.94 19.42
C LYS A 117 -8.39 8.44 19.01
N GLN A 118 -8.28 7.15 18.67
CA GLN A 118 -7.00 6.59 18.26
C GLN A 118 -6.55 7.14 16.90
N ASN A 119 -7.46 7.37 15.97
CA ASN A 119 -7.15 8.00 14.69
C ASN A 119 -6.50 9.37 14.88
N LYS A 120 -6.97 10.17 15.85
CA LYS A 120 -6.33 11.46 16.23
C LYS A 120 -4.99 11.26 16.94
N GLU A 121 -4.93 10.33 17.90
CA GLU A 121 -3.72 10.05 18.69
C GLU A 121 -2.56 9.55 17.83
N TYR A 122 -2.85 8.69 16.86
CA TYR A 122 -1.87 8.02 16.01
C TYR A 122 -1.74 8.64 14.62
N ALA A 123 -2.39 9.78 14.36
CA ALA A 123 -2.22 10.52 13.12
C ALA A 123 -0.76 10.90 12.88
N GLY A 124 -0.34 10.88 11.61
CA GLY A 124 0.95 11.38 11.16
C GLY A 124 1.69 10.43 10.24
N ASN A 125 2.94 10.78 9.93
CA ASN A 125 3.80 10.03 9.02
C ASN A 125 4.59 8.97 9.79
N ALA A 126 3.89 8.00 10.38
CA ALA A 126 4.49 6.92 11.15
C ALA A 126 3.92 5.56 10.75
N VAL A 127 4.78 4.54 10.80
CA VAL A 127 4.43 3.13 10.59
C VAL A 127 5.01 2.30 11.70
N MET A 128 4.34 1.20 12.02
CA MET A 128 4.85 0.18 12.90
C MET A 128 5.64 -0.83 12.07
N ILE A 129 6.80 -1.25 12.58
CA ILE A 129 7.53 -2.39 12.02
C ILE A 129 7.76 -3.46 13.08
N SER A 130 7.83 -4.72 12.62
CA SER A 130 8.29 -5.85 13.43
C SER A 130 9.14 -6.79 12.59
N THR A 131 10.01 -7.54 13.24
CA THR A 131 10.89 -8.50 12.59
C THR A 131 10.76 -9.83 13.30
N ASP A 132 10.42 -10.87 12.57
CA ASP A 132 10.29 -12.23 13.08
C ASP A 132 10.71 -13.20 11.97
N ASN A 133 11.38 -14.31 12.31
CA ASN A 133 11.73 -15.39 11.38
C ASN A 133 12.32 -14.94 10.02
N GLY A 134 13.15 -13.89 10.01
CA GLY A 134 13.78 -13.38 8.78
C GLY A 134 12.83 -12.62 7.84
N VAL A 135 11.65 -12.22 8.32
CA VAL A 135 10.75 -11.30 7.61
C VAL A 135 10.66 -9.95 8.33
N LEU A 136 10.49 -8.89 7.55
CA LEU A 136 10.17 -7.55 8.04
C LEU A 136 8.70 -7.28 7.74
N LYS A 137 7.91 -6.99 8.77
CA LYS A 137 6.51 -6.58 8.63
C LYS A 137 6.41 -5.08 8.84
N GLU A 138 5.64 -4.41 7.99
CA GLU A 138 5.37 -2.98 8.06
C GLU A 138 3.87 -2.75 7.92
N ARG A 139 3.33 -1.83 8.73
CA ARG A 139 1.90 -1.52 8.76
C ARG A 139 1.68 -0.14 9.37
N GLY A 140 0.66 0.60 8.94
CA GLY A 140 0.17 1.74 9.71
C GLY A 140 -0.28 1.33 11.12
N PHE A 141 -0.34 2.27 12.06
CA PHE A 141 -0.70 1.89 13.44
C PHE A 141 -2.11 1.28 13.52
N LEU A 142 -3.05 1.83 12.76
CA LEU A 142 -4.44 1.41 12.77
C LEU A 142 -4.83 0.60 11.54
N ASP A 143 -3.91 0.34 10.62
CA ASP A 143 -4.20 -0.55 9.49
C ASP A 143 -4.41 -1.98 10.00
N THR A 144 -5.16 -2.78 9.24
CA THR A 144 -5.51 -4.16 9.63
C THR A 144 -4.57 -5.21 9.04
N VAL A 145 -3.80 -4.85 8.00
CA VAL A 145 -3.00 -5.79 7.21
C VAL A 145 -1.54 -5.36 7.18
N ASP A 146 -0.64 -6.28 7.50
CA ASP A 146 0.79 -6.07 7.32
C ASP A 146 1.19 -6.20 5.84
N MET A 147 2.12 -5.35 5.42
CA MET A 147 3.00 -5.64 4.29
C MET A 147 4.21 -6.42 4.80
N VAL A 148 4.44 -7.60 4.25
CA VAL A 148 5.52 -8.50 4.64
C VAL A 148 6.62 -8.47 3.58
N TYR A 149 7.85 -8.31 4.03
CA TYR A 149 9.04 -8.23 3.20
C TYR A 149 10.01 -9.37 3.53
N LYS A 150 10.32 -10.20 2.53
CA LYS A 150 11.34 -11.25 2.60
C LYS A 150 12.46 -10.95 1.61
N LEU A 151 13.70 -10.95 2.09
CA LEU A 151 14.86 -10.83 1.21
C LEU A 151 15.04 -12.12 0.41
N GLY A 152 15.45 -12.00 -0.84
CA GLY A 152 15.82 -13.17 -1.64
C GLY A 152 16.38 -12.80 -3.01
N GLN A 153 16.33 -13.77 -3.92
CA GLN A 153 16.87 -13.69 -5.26
C GLN A 153 15.80 -14.04 -6.29
N PHE A 154 15.66 -13.22 -7.33
CA PHE A 154 14.82 -13.54 -8.48
C PHE A 154 15.65 -13.41 -9.76
N LYS A 155 15.84 -14.54 -10.45
CA LYS A 155 16.66 -14.62 -11.69
C LYS A 155 18.07 -14.01 -11.49
N GLY A 156 18.70 -14.33 -10.36
CA GLY A 156 20.04 -13.85 -9.98
C GLY A 156 20.09 -12.40 -9.51
N GLN A 157 18.95 -11.74 -9.30
CA GLN A 157 18.88 -10.36 -8.84
C GLN A 157 18.36 -10.29 -7.41
N SER A 158 19.11 -9.62 -6.53
CA SER A 158 18.69 -9.36 -5.16
C SER A 158 17.39 -8.57 -5.14
N CYS A 159 16.43 -9.06 -4.37
CA CYS A 159 15.08 -8.49 -4.34
C CYS A 159 14.44 -8.58 -2.94
N LEU A 160 13.44 -7.72 -2.75
CA LEU A 160 12.47 -7.82 -1.68
C LEU A 160 11.20 -8.40 -2.28
N PHE A 161 10.88 -9.62 -1.87
CA PHE A 161 9.57 -10.17 -2.10
C PHE A 161 8.58 -9.54 -1.14
N MET A 162 7.42 -9.16 -1.68
CA MET A 162 6.38 -8.45 -0.98
C MET A 162 5.12 -9.30 -0.95
N SER A 163 4.55 -9.45 0.23
CA SER A 163 3.30 -10.18 0.46
C SER A 163 2.36 -9.31 1.28
N TYR A 164 1.09 -9.26 0.89
CA TYR A 164 0.04 -8.59 1.66
C TYR A 164 -1.09 -9.55 1.99
N GLY A 165 -1.78 -9.30 3.10
CA GLY A 165 -2.96 -10.07 3.51
C GLY A 165 -2.63 -11.28 4.39
N THR A 166 -3.56 -12.23 4.43
CA THR A 166 -3.53 -13.37 5.36
C THR A 166 -2.70 -14.55 4.88
N ASN A 167 -2.35 -14.61 3.58
CA ASN A 167 -1.50 -15.68 3.05
C ASN A 167 -0.06 -15.19 2.86
N HIS A 168 0.76 -15.41 3.89
CA HIS A 168 2.16 -15.02 3.90
C HIS A 168 3.05 -15.80 2.91
N ASN A 169 2.54 -16.86 2.27
CA ASN A 169 3.28 -17.63 1.28
C ASN A 169 3.11 -17.11 -0.14
N THR A 170 2.12 -16.23 -0.37
CA THR A 170 1.89 -15.65 -1.69
C THR A 170 2.78 -14.44 -1.89
N VAL A 171 3.61 -14.44 -2.92
CA VAL A 171 4.34 -13.25 -3.36
C VAL A 171 3.41 -12.42 -4.25
N ASN A 172 2.97 -11.27 -3.75
CA ASN A 172 2.12 -10.36 -4.51
C ASN A 172 2.92 -9.34 -5.34
N GLY A 173 4.19 -9.13 -5.00
CA GLY A 173 5.06 -8.22 -5.71
C GLY A 173 6.52 -8.40 -5.37
N VAL A 174 7.37 -7.76 -6.14
CA VAL A 174 8.82 -7.78 -5.93
C VAL A 174 9.39 -6.39 -6.14
N ALA A 175 10.29 -5.98 -5.26
CA ALA A 175 11.09 -4.79 -5.42
C ALA A 175 12.57 -5.15 -5.63
N PHE A 176 13.23 -4.49 -6.57
CA PHE A 176 14.62 -4.74 -6.94
C PHE A 176 15.50 -3.54 -6.59
N LYS A 177 16.81 -3.76 -6.42
CA LYS A 177 17.76 -2.65 -6.27
C LYS A 177 17.92 -1.83 -7.55
N ASP A 178 17.79 -2.47 -8.72
CA ASP A 178 17.88 -1.81 -10.03
C ASP A 178 16.49 -1.47 -10.59
N LYS A 179 16.29 -0.19 -10.91
CA LYS A 179 15.12 0.35 -11.60
C LYS A 179 14.83 -0.35 -12.94
N LYS A 180 15.86 -0.66 -13.72
CA LYS A 180 15.72 -1.32 -15.03
C LYS A 180 15.22 -2.75 -14.87
N VAL A 181 15.72 -3.47 -13.86
CA VAL A 181 15.27 -4.82 -13.52
C VAL A 181 13.80 -4.82 -13.09
N ALA A 182 13.41 -3.87 -12.23
CA ALA A 182 12.01 -3.72 -11.83
C ALA A 182 11.09 -3.51 -13.04
N LEU A 183 11.47 -2.64 -13.98
CA LEU A 183 10.71 -2.42 -15.21
C LEU A 183 10.71 -3.64 -16.12
N LYS A 184 11.83 -4.37 -16.24
CA LYS A 184 11.95 -5.59 -17.04
C LYS A 184 10.95 -6.65 -16.59
N TYR A 185 10.81 -6.86 -15.28
CA TYR A 185 9.97 -7.91 -14.70
C TYR A 185 8.58 -7.45 -14.25
N ARG A 186 8.18 -6.20 -14.51
CA ARG A 186 6.88 -5.64 -14.05
C ARG A 186 5.62 -6.41 -14.46
N LYS A 187 5.69 -7.15 -15.58
CA LYS A 187 4.58 -7.97 -16.11
C LYS A 187 4.65 -9.44 -15.66
N TYR A 188 5.68 -9.81 -14.90
CA TYR A 188 5.81 -11.18 -14.40
C TYR A 188 4.77 -11.45 -13.33
N ASP A 189 4.15 -12.62 -13.40
CA ASP A 189 3.21 -13.08 -12.38
C ASP A 189 3.98 -13.70 -11.20
N PHE A 190 4.24 -12.87 -10.19
CA PHE A 190 5.01 -13.24 -9.01
C PHE A 190 4.29 -14.22 -8.07
N SER A 191 2.96 -14.39 -8.20
CA SER A 191 2.20 -15.33 -7.37
C SER A 191 2.64 -16.79 -7.54
N LYS A 192 3.34 -17.09 -8.65
CA LYS A 192 3.89 -18.41 -8.98
C LYS A 192 5.19 -18.73 -8.24
N ILE A 193 5.77 -17.77 -7.53
CA ILE A 193 7.00 -17.97 -6.76
C ILE A 193 6.66 -18.60 -5.42
N LYS A 194 7.26 -19.75 -5.13
CA LYS A 194 7.22 -20.40 -3.82
C LYS A 194 8.41 -19.93 -2.99
N GLN A 195 8.19 -19.63 -1.71
CA GLN A 195 9.16 -19.09 -0.78
C GLN A 195 9.44 -19.98 0.41
#